data_AF-A0A5B9MH91-F1
#
_entry.id   AF-A0A5B9MH91-F1
#
_cell.length_a   1.000
_cell.length_b   1.000
_cell.length_c   1.000
_cell.angle_alpha   90.00
_cell.angle_beta   90.00
_cell.angle_gamma   90.00
#
_symmetry.space_group_name_H-M   'P 1'
#
loop_
_entity.id
_entity.type
_entity.pdbx_description
1 polymer ?
#
loop_
_entity_poly.entity_id
_entity_poly.type
_entity_poly.pdbx_seq_one_letter_code
_entity_poly.pdbx_strand_id
1 'polypeptide(L)'
;MATDLLIAIAAMTIVSAACGWAAARRAYSDRGQWNIAFLAVAVLSTVFFLFYGSGQLFWARLVPSSAAIIYTNLSAIFAALAAGWAWRVPDTPAWRRGLLVAALGVGSMMAITWSLLSIAVRPPPAGGDEWDNGVALQTSWATCSPAAAATLFRAEGIEVSEAELIPLCLTDASGTPTLGLYRGIKKIADRNARDVVLVDGASDDLIADDDWPVLLAVELPYGVDDRRYVDQWGWIPGMGHSVVALGTTPDGGLVIGDPSVGLEWWTEADLRVLWHGVGIRVK
;
A
#
# COMPACT_ATOMS: atom_id res chain seq x y z
N MET A 1 -0.27 10.39 17.37
CA MET A 1 -0.09 10.20 15.91
C MET A 1 -0.70 8.89 15.34
N ALA A 2 -1.37 8.03 16.12
CA ALA A 2 -1.96 6.78 15.62
C ALA A 2 -3.49 6.66 15.80
N THR A 3 -4.17 7.74 16.23
CA THR A 3 -5.60 7.70 16.59
C THR A 3 -6.49 7.21 15.45
N ASP A 4 -6.18 7.62 14.23
CA ASP A 4 -6.89 7.18 13.02
C ASP A 4 -6.75 5.68 12.74
N LEU A 5 -5.55 5.11 12.91
CA LEU A 5 -5.34 3.66 12.79
C LEU A 5 -6.04 2.91 13.91
N LEU A 6 -6.00 3.40 15.16
CA LEU A 6 -6.67 2.75 16.29
C LEU A 6 -8.20 2.71 16.08
N ILE A 7 -8.78 3.80 15.58
CA ILE A 7 -10.20 3.85 15.22
C ILE A 7 -10.50 2.83 14.11
N ALA A 8 -9.66 2.77 13.07
CA ALA A 8 -9.84 1.82 11.98
C ALA A 8 -9.70 0.37 12.44
N ILE A 9 -8.74 0.06 13.33
CA ILE A 9 -8.56 -1.26 13.94
C ILE A 9 -9.80 -1.64 14.74
N ALA A 10 -10.30 -0.75 15.59
CA ALA A 10 -11.50 -1.00 16.39
C ALA A 10 -12.72 -1.23 15.48
N ALA A 11 -12.94 -0.39 14.48
CA ALA A 11 -14.02 -0.52 13.53
C ALA A 11 -13.95 -1.84 12.76
N MET A 12 -12.79 -2.17 12.17
CA MET A 12 -12.62 -3.42 11.41
C MET A 12 -12.70 -4.66 12.29
N THR A 13 -12.29 -4.58 13.56
CA THR A 13 -12.46 -5.66 14.53
C THR A 13 -13.95 -5.90 14.81
N ILE A 14 -14.72 -4.84 15.06
CA ILE A 14 -16.17 -4.93 15.30
C ILE A 14 -16.88 -5.50 14.08
N VAL A 15 -16.58 -4.98 12.87
CA VAL A 15 -17.18 -5.46 11.61
C VAL A 15 -16.85 -6.93 11.40
N SER A 16 -15.58 -7.32 11.55
CA SER A 16 -15.15 -8.71 11.37
C SER A 16 -15.82 -9.64 12.38
N ALA A 17 -15.86 -9.25 13.66
CA ALA A 17 -16.54 -10.03 14.71
C ALA A 17 -18.05 -10.17 14.43
N ALA A 18 -18.72 -9.11 13.99
CA ALA A 18 -20.13 -9.14 13.63
C ALA A 18 -20.39 -10.06 12.44
N CYS A 19 -19.54 -10.01 11.40
CA CYS A 19 -19.60 -10.91 10.25
C CYS A 19 -19.41 -12.38 10.65
N GLY A 20 -18.38 -12.68 11.44
CA GLY A 20 -18.13 -14.04 11.93
C GLY A 20 -19.27 -14.57 12.80
N TRP A 21 -19.82 -13.74 13.68
CA TRP A 21 -20.98 -14.09 14.50
C TRP A 21 -22.24 -14.35 13.66
N ALA A 22 -22.50 -13.50 12.66
CA ALA A 22 -23.63 -13.67 11.75
C ALA A 22 -23.50 -14.97 10.93
N ALA A 23 -22.31 -15.28 10.42
CA ALA A 23 -22.01 -16.53 9.74
C ALA A 23 -22.24 -17.75 10.66
N ALA A 24 -21.79 -17.68 11.91
CA ALA A 24 -22.03 -18.72 12.91
C ALA A 24 -23.53 -18.91 13.25
N ARG A 25 -24.38 -17.90 13.03
CA ARG A 25 -25.82 -17.98 13.25
C ARG A 25 -26.62 -18.47 12.05
N ARG A 26 -26.22 -18.13 10.82
CA ARG A 26 -27.07 -18.27 9.62
C ARG A 26 -27.00 -19.64 8.92
N ALA A 27 -26.01 -20.47 9.22
CA ALA A 27 -25.77 -21.70 8.46
C ALA A 27 -26.21 -22.97 9.22
N TYR A 28 -27.50 -23.30 9.11
CA TYR A 28 -28.06 -24.58 9.58
C TYR A 28 -28.55 -25.36 8.37
N SER A 29 -27.74 -26.31 7.91
CA SER A 29 -28.16 -27.32 6.94
C SER A 29 -27.73 -28.67 7.50
N ASP A 30 -28.68 -29.59 7.65
CA ASP A 30 -28.45 -30.93 8.22
C ASP A 30 -27.40 -31.74 7.44
N ARG A 31 -27.09 -31.33 6.19
CA ARG A 31 -26.14 -32.02 5.31
C ARG A 31 -24.74 -31.42 5.31
N GLY A 32 -24.50 -30.27 5.96
CA GLY A 32 -23.16 -29.67 6.07
C GLY A 32 -22.52 -29.10 4.80
N GLN A 33 -22.96 -29.51 3.62
CA GLN A 33 -22.35 -29.18 2.32
C GLN A 33 -22.26 -27.66 2.12
N TRP A 34 -23.31 -26.92 2.45
CA TRP A 34 -23.31 -25.46 2.36
C TRP A 34 -22.32 -24.81 3.33
N ASN A 35 -22.18 -25.34 4.55
CA ASN A 35 -21.22 -24.80 5.53
C ASN A 35 -19.79 -24.97 5.02
N ILE A 36 -19.48 -26.14 4.45
CA ILE A 36 -18.18 -26.42 3.85
C ILE A 36 -17.95 -25.53 2.63
N ALA A 37 -18.95 -25.36 1.76
CA ALA A 37 -18.85 -24.50 0.59
C ALA A 37 -18.58 -23.03 0.97
N PHE A 38 -19.34 -22.47 1.91
CA PHE A 38 -19.12 -21.08 2.37
C PHE A 38 -17.79 -20.88 3.08
N LEU A 39 -17.38 -21.86 3.91
CA LEU A 39 -16.05 -21.86 4.52
C LEU A 39 -14.95 -21.84 3.45
N ALA A 40 -15.03 -22.73 2.46
CA ALA A 40 -14.05 -22.82 1.38
C ALA A 40 -13.98 -21.52 0.56
N VAL A 41 -15.14 -20.96 0.18
CA VAL A 41 -15.21 -19.68 -0.53
C VAL A 41 -14.58 -18.56 0.30
N ALA A 42 -14.90 -18.46 1.60
CA ALA A 42 -14.32 -17.42 2.45
C ALA A 42 -12.80 -17.54 2.59
N VAL A 43 -12.27 -18.74 2.81
CA VAL A 43 -10.81 -18.96 2.89
C VAL A 43 -10.14 -18.61 1.56
N LEU A 44 -10.72 -19.04 0.43
CA LEU A 44 -10.21 -18.69 -0.89
C LEU A 44 -10.28 -17.18 -1.15
N SER A 45 -11.35 -16.51 -0.74
CA SER A 45 -11.47 -15.05 -0.83
C SER A 45 -10.44 -14.33 0.03
N THR A 46 -10.13 -14.82 1.24
CA THR A 46 -9.03 -14.30 2.06
C THR A 46 -7.71 -14.36 1.29
N VAL A 47 -7.35 -15.53 0.77
CA VAL A 47 -6.08 -15.73 0.05
C VAL A 47 -6.05 -14.89 -1.23
N PHE A 48 -7.09 -14.95 -2.06
CA PHE A 48 -7.18 -14.18 -3.30
C PHE A 48 -7.07 -12.67 -3.04
N PHE A 49 -7.76 -12.18 -2.01
CA PHE A 49 -7.67 -10.77 -1.64
C PHE A 49 -6.27 -10.39 -1.17
N LEU A 50 -5.58 -11.22 -0.39
CA LEU A 50 -4.22 -10.93 0.06
C LEU A 50 -3.24 -10.79 -1.11
N PHE A 51 -3.36 -11.61 -2.15
CA PHE A 51 -2.46 -11.56 -3.30
C PHE A 51 -2.77 -10.43 -4.29
N TYR A 52 -4.05 -10.17 -4.55
CA TYR A 52 -4.45 -9.29 -5.66
C TYR A 52 -5.11 -7.98 -5.22
N GLY A 53 -5.76 -7.96 -4.05
CA GLY A 53 -6.51 -6.81 -3.57
C GLY A 53 -5.79 -6.00 -2.51
N SER A 54 -5.04 -6.65 -1.63
CA SER A 54 -4.44 -6.01 -0.45
C SER A 54 -3.41 -4.96 -0.85
N GLY A 55 -3.43 -3.81 -0.17
CA GLY A 55 -2.40 -2.77 -0.32
C GLY A 55 -2.46 -1.95 -1.61
N GLN A 56 -3.41 -2.22 -2.51
CA GLN A 56 -3.53 -1.50 -3.79
C GLN A 56 -3.95 -0.04 -3.60
N LEU A 57 -3.31 0.89 -4.31
CA LEU A 57 -3.59 2.33 -4.19
C LEU A 57 -5.03 2.69 -4.59
N PHE A 58 -5.63 1.92 -5.50
CA PHE A 58 -7.03 2.03 -5.91
C PHE A 58 -8.00 2.22 -4.72
N TRP A 59 -7.75 1.52 -3.60
CA TRP A 59 -8.58 1.60 -2.41
C TRP A 59 -8.68 2.99 -1.79
N ALA A 60 -7.66 3.83 -1.95
CA ALA A 60 -7.67 5.20 -1.45
C ALA A 60 -8.67 6.10 -2.20
N ARG A 61 -9.14 5.72 -3.40
CA ARG A 61 -10.25 6.42 -4.08
C ARG A 61 -11.58 6.17 -3.42
N LEU A 62 -11.80 4.92 -3.00
CA LEU A 62 -13.05 4.51 -2.36
C LEU A 62 -13.09 4.93 -0.89
N VAL A 63 -11.92 4.92 -0.23
CA VAL A 63 -11.77 5.30 1.16
C VAL A 63 -10.66 6.35 1.26
N PRO A 64 -10.97 7.65 1.03
CA PRO A 64 -10.00 8.75 1.04
C PRO A 64 -9.62 9.14 2.48
N SER A 65 -9.15 8.16 3.26
CA SER A 65 -8.72 8.31 4.65
C SER A 65 -7.27 7.88 4.79
N SER A 66 -6.51 8.56 5.65
CA SER A 66 -5.16 8.14 6.05
C SER A 66 -5.12 6.71 6.62
N ALA A 67 -6.25 6.14 7.04
CA ALA A 67 -6.36 4.77 7.54
C ALA A 67 -6.91 3.77 6.49
N ALA A 68 -6.91 4.13 5.19
CA ALA A 68 -7.37 3.27 4.10
C ALA A 68 -6.73 1.87 4.14
N ILE A 69 -5.44 1.78 4.45
CA ILE A 69 -4.70 0.51 4.59
C ILE A 69 -5.37 -0.51 5.52
N ILE A 70 -6.11 -0.05 6.54
CA ILE A 70 -6.84 -0.91 7.47
C ILE A 70 -8.29 -1.10 7.02
N TYR A 71 -8.98 -0.01 6.66
CA TYR A 71 -10.39 -0.07 6.27
C TYR A 71 -10.66 -0.93 5.05
N THR A 72 -9.70 -1.02 4.13
CA THR A 72 -9.86 -1.79 2.90
C THR A 72 -9.29 -3.19 2.98
N ASN A 73 -8.78 -3.62 4.15
CA ASN A 73 -8.26 -4.97 4.31
C ASN A 73 -9.38 -6.01 4.50
N LEU A 74 -10.08 -6.35 3.41
CA LEU A 74 -11.21 -7.30 3.42
C LEU A 74 -10.80 -8.73 3.79
N SER A 75 -9.52 -9.07 3.71
CA SER A 75 -9.01 -10.39 4.13
C SER A 75 -9.40 -10.73 5.58
N ALA A 76 -9.44 -9.71 6.46
CA ALA A 76 -9.85 -9.84 7.86
C ALA A 76 -11.33 -10.24 7.99
N ILE A 77 -12.20 -9.65 7.17
CA ILE A 77 -13.63 -9.95 7.17
C ILE A 77 -13.86 -11.37 6.63
N PHE A 78 -13.20 -11.74 5.53
CA PHE A 78 -13.30 -13.09 4.97
C PHE A 78 -12.80 -14.16 5.94
N ALA A 79 -11.69 -13.90 6.65
CA ALA A 79 -11.19 -14.82 7.67
C ALA A 79 -12.14 -14.95 8.86
N ALA A 80 -12.80 -13.87 9.27
CA ALA A 80 -13.79 -13.91 10.34
C ALA A 80 -15.09 -14.64 9.92
N LEU A 81 -15.56 -14.45 8.68
CA LEU A 81 -16.66 -15.23 8.11
C LEU A 81 -16.33 -16.72 8.08
N ALA A 82 -15.11 -17.07 7.63
CA ALA A 82 -14.61 -18.43 7.66
C ALA A 82 -14.61 -19.00 9.09
N ALA A 83 -14.17 -18.23 10.08
CA ALA A 83 -14.24 -18.65 11.49
C ALA A 83 -15.69 -18.94 11.92
N GLY A 84 -16.64 -18.09 11.54
CA GLY A 84 -18.07 -18.31 11.83
C GLY A 84 -18.62 -19.62 11.28
N TRP A 85 -18.30 -19.94 10.02
CA TRP A 85 -18.73 -21.20 9.38
C TRP A 85 -17.95 -22.42 9.88
N ALA A 86 -16.67 -22.27 10.23
CA ALA A 86 -15.85 -23.32 10.83
C ALA A 86 -16.46 -23.86 12.14
N TRP A 87 -17.10 -23.00 12.93
CA TRP A 87 -17.81 -23.40 14.14
C TRP A 87 -19.02 -24.34 13.87
N ARG A 88 -19.54 -24.32 12.64
CA ARG A 88 -20.76 -25.04 12.23
C ARG A 88 -20.50 -26.25 11.34
N VAL A 89 -19.25 -26.68 11.18
CA VAL A 89 -18.94 -27.90 10.43
C VAL A 89 -19.57 -29.11 11.16
N PRO A 90 -20.46 -29.89 10.52
CA PRO A 90 -21.10 -31.03 11.17
C PRO A 90 -20.11 -32.17 11.41
N ASP A 91 -20.51 -33.11 12.26
CA ASP A 91 -19.74 -34.32 12.61
C ASP A 91 -18.30 -34.07 13.06
N THR A 92 -18.01 -32.84 13.50
CA THR A 92 -16.69 -32.41 13.93
C THR A 92 -16.69 -32.11 15.43
N PRO A 93 -15.82 -32.75 16.22
CA PRO A 93 -15.69 -32.49 17.65
C PRO A 93 -15.47 -31.00 17.97
N ALA A 94 -16.05 -30.53 19.08
CA ALA A 94 -16.02 -29.11 19.46
C ALA A 94 -14.60 -28.54 19.58
N TRP A 95 -13.62 -29.33 20.06
CA TRP A 95 -12.24 -28.88 20.19
C TRP A 95 -11.56 -28.62 18.83
N ARG A 96 -11.82 -29.43 17.80
CA ARG A 96 -11.29 -29.21 16.44
C ARG A 96 -11.88 -27.95 15.83
N ARG A 97 -13.19 -27.75 16.01
CA ARG A 97 -13.87 -26.53 15.58
C ARG A 97 -13.30 -25.31 16.31
N GLY A 98 -13.11 -25.40 17.62
CA GLY A 98 -12.51 -24.35 18.44
C GLY A 98 -11.12 -23.96 17.96
N LEU A 99 -10.24 -24.94 17.67
CA LEU A 99 -8.90 -24.68 17.13
C LEU A 99 -8.95 -23.96 15.77
N LEU A 100 -9.82 -24.41 14.85
CA LEU A 100 -9.95 -23.78 13.53
C LEU A 100 -10.50 -22.35 13.64
N VAL A 101 -11.53 -22.14 14.47
CA VAL A 101 -12.07 -20.81 14.77
C VAL A 101 -11.01 -19.89 15.36
N ALA A 102 -10.22 -20.39 16.32
CA ALA A 102 -9.14 -19.62 16.94
C ALA A 102 -8.07 -19.25 15.90
N ALA A 103 -7.63 -20.19 15.06
CA ALA A 103 -6.63 -19.93 14.03
C ALA A 103 -7.11 -18.88 13.02
N LEU A 104 -8.34 -19.00 12.52
CA LEU A 104 -8.93 -18.03 11.58
C LEU A 104 -9.19 -16.67 12.23
N GLY A 105 -9.61 -16.65 13.50
CA GLY A 105 -9.80 -15.43 14.29
C GLY A 105 -8.47 -14.69 14.53
N VAL A 106 -7.41 -15.42 14.87
CA VAL A 106 -6.05 -14.87 14.98
C VAL A 106 -5.59 -14.35 13.62
N GLY A 107 -5.80 -15.10 12.54
CA GLY A 107 -5.49 -14.64 11.17
C GLY A 107 -6.20 -13.35 10.79
N SER A 108 -7.49 -13.21 11.13
CA SER A 108 -8.27 -11.98 10.94
C SER A 108 -7.67 -10.81 11.74
N MET A 109 -7.34 -11.03 13.03
CA MET A 109 -6.71 -10.00 13.86
C MET A 109 -5.33 -9.59 13.35
N MET A 110 -4.52 -10.57 12.93
CA MET A 110 -3.22 -10.32 12.31
C MET A 110 -3.37 -9.50 11.04
N ALA A 111 -4.34 -9.81 10.17
CA ALA A 111 -4.59 -9.02 8.96
C ALA A 111 -4.94 -7.56 9.29
N ILE A 112 -5.79 -7.30 10.29
CA ILE A 112 -6.15 -5.94 10.72
C ILE A 112 -4.92 -5.17 11.25
N THR A 113 -4.08 -5.85 12.03
CA THR A 113 -2.98 -5.23 12.77
C THR A 113 -1.63 -5.33 12.05
N TRP A 114 -1.56 -5.97 10.89
CA TRP A 114 -0.30 -6.29 10.19
C TRP A 114 0.55 -5.06 9.94
N SER A 115 -0.04 -3.94 9.52
CA SER A 115 0.72 -2.70 9.23
C SER A 115 1.44 -2.11 10.45
N LEU A 116 1.01 -2.45 11.67
CA LEU A 116 1.70 -2.07 12.90
C LEU A 116 2.60 -3.19 13.41
N LEU A 117 2.13 -4.44 13.29
CA LEU A 117 2.90 -5.61 13.70
C LEU A 117 4.17 -5.77 12.86
N SER A 118 4.11 -5.46 11.57
CA SER A 118 5.25 -5.56 10.67
C SER A 118 6.39 -4.63 11.08
N ILE A 119 6.07 -3.42 11.53
CA ILE A 119 7.04 -2.46 12.09
C ILE A 119 7.67 -3.00 13.39
N ALA A 120 6.87 -3.64 14.25
CA ALA A 120 7.38 -4.23 15.48
C ALA A 120 8.30 -5.45 15.23
N VAL A 121 7.97 -6.26 14.21
CA VAL A 121 8.76 -7.44 13.81
C VAL A 121 9.98 -7.05 12.98
N ARG A 122 9.86 -5.99 12.19
CA ARG A 122 10.87 -5.48 11.26
C ARG A 122 11.06 -3.98 11.51
N PRO A 123 11.81 -3.58 12.54
CA PRO A 123 11.97 -2.17 12.90
C PRO A 123 12.38 -1.31 11.70
N PRO A 124 11.87 -0.07 11.58
CA PRO A 124 12.20 0.80 10.48
C PRO A 124 13.69 1.16 10.52
N PRO A 125 14.33 1.39 9.36
CA PRO A 125 15.66 1.99 9.32
C PRO A 125 15.63 3.42 9.87
N ALA A 126 16.80 3.95 10.23
CA ALA A 126 16.94 5.36 10.55
C ALA A 126 16.81 6.19 9.27
N GLY A 127 15.91 7.16 9.27
CA GLY A 127 15.81 8.13 8.18
C GLY A 127 16.83 9.26 8.31
N GLY A 128 17.07 9.93 7.21
CA GLY A 128 17.92 11.11 7.12
C GLY A 128 17.18 12.35 6.62
N ASP A 129 17.99 13.34 6.31
CA ASP A 129 17.60 14.62 5.71
C ASP A 129 18.69 15.02 4.69
N GLU A 130 19.10 14.04 3.87
CA GLU A 130 20.10 14.24 2.81
C GLU A 130 19.38 14.66 1.54
N TRP A 131 19.92 15.69 0.87
CA TRP A 131 19.30 16.26 -0.32
C TRP A 131 20.34 16.53 -1.39
N ASP A 132 19.95 16.29 -2.64
CA ASP A 132 20.72 16.66 -3.81
C ASP A 132 19.82 17.35 -4.84
N ASN A 133 20.17 18.59 -5.19
CA ASN A 133 19.46 19.41 -6.19
C ASN A 133 17.92 19.44 -6.02
N GLY A 134 17.42 19.45 -4.77
CA GLY A 134 15.99 19.49 -4.46
C GLY A 134 15.32 18.11 -4.32
N VAL A 135 16.05 17.02 -4.54
CA VAL A 135 15.60 15.64 -4.34
C VAL A 135 16.08 15.14 -2.98
N ALA A 136 15.18 14.56 -2.18
CA ALA A 136 15.56 13.90 -0.94
C ALA A 136 16.14 12.52 -1.27
N LEU A 137 17.35 12.26 -0.80
CA LEU A 137 18.02 10.99 -0.99
C LEU A 137 17.59 9.98 0.07
N GLN A 138 17.39 8.74 -0.34
CA GLN A 138 17.02 7.67 0.57
C GLN A 138 18.23 7.24 1.42
N THR A 139 18.07 7.11 2.73
CA THR A 139 19.16 6.58 3.59
C THR A 139 19.24 5.07 3.60
N SER A 140 18.19 4.39 3.16
CA SER A 140 18.09 2.93 3.15
C SER A 140 17.38 2.44 1.89
N TRP A 141 17.62 1.19 1.52
CA TRP A 141 16.90 0.53 0.43
C TRP A 141 15.38 0.44 0.67
N ALA A 142 14.94 0.54 1.93
CA ALA A 142 13.53 0.47 2.31
C ALA A 142 12.81 1.83 2.30
N THR A 143 13.52 2.94 2.09
CA THR A 143 13.01 4.31 2.33
C THR A 143 12.85 5.15 1.06
N CYS A 144 12.89 4.54 -0.12
CA CYS A 144 12.61 5.22 -1.39
C CYS A 144 11.26 5.97 -1.37
N SER A 145 10.18 5.34 -0.90
CA SER A 145 8.85 5.96 -0.85
C SER A 145 8.76 7.19 0.09
N PRO A 146 9.21 7.15 1.36
CA PRO A 146 9.22 8.36 2.19
C PRO A 146 10.15 9.45 1.66
N ALA A 147 11.29 9.11 1.05
CA ALA A 147 12.17 10.11 0.41
C ALA A 147 11.52 10.73 -0.85
N ALA A 148 10.86 9.94 -1.69
CA ALA A 148 10.08 10.46 -2.82
C ALA A 148 8.93 11.36 -2.34
N ALA A 149 8.24 10.99 -1.26
CA ALA A 149 7.22 11.85 -0.66
C ALA A 149 7.80 13.17 -0.11
N ALA A 150 8.99 13.15 0.50
CA ALA A 150 9.69 14.37 0.93
C ALA A 150 10.00 15.28 -0.27
N THR A 151 10.50 14.69 -1.36
CA THR A 151 10.74 15.39 -2.63
C THR A 151 9.46 16.01 -3.19
N LEU A 152 8.36 15.26 -3.22
CA LEU A 152 7.04 15.74 -3.65
C LEU A 152 6.61 16.95 -2.82
N PHE A 153 6.68 16.86 -1.50
CA PHE A 153 6.28 17.95 -0.62
C PHE A 153 7.16 19.19 -0.77
N ARG A 154 8.48 19.03 -0.89
CA ARG A 154 9.37 20.18 -1.09
C ARG A 154 9.07 20.89 -2.42
N ALA A 155 8.78 20.15 -3.49
CA ALA A 155 8.35 20.73 -4.76
C ALA A 155 7.01 21.51 -4.63
N GLU A 156 6.15 21.13 -3.69
CA GLU A 156 4.93 21.85 -3.30
C GLU A 156 5.15 22.97 -2.26
N GLY A 157 6.41 23.26 -1.90
CA GLY A 157 6.76 24.27 -0.89
C GLY A 157 6.49 23.85 0.56
N ILE A 158 6.33 22.55 0.82
CA ILE A 158 6.13 21.98 2.16
C ILE A 158 7.42 21.28 2.59
N GLU A 159 8.05 21.79 3.65
CA GLU A 159 9.27 21.22 4.19
C GLU A 159 8.97 20.02 5.09
N VAL A 160 9.43 18.84 4.69
CA VAL A 160 9.37 17.60 5.47
C VAL A 160 10.52 16.69 5.07
N SER A 161 11.15 16.05 6.05
CA SER A 161 12.26 15.11 5.83
C SER A 161 11.78 13.68 5.58
N GLU A 162 12.65 12.84 5.01
CA GLU A 162 12.44 11.39 4.92
C GLU A 162 12.23 10.79 6.33
N ALA A 163 13.05 11.21 7.31
CA ALA A 163 12.96 10.76 8.69
C ALA A 163 11.58 11.01 9.32
N GLU A 164 10.95 12.13 9.02
CA GLU A 164 9.60 12.44 9.49
C GLU A 164 8.52 11.60 8.79
N LEU A 165 8.74 11.22 7.52
CA LEU A 165 7.78 10.48 6.72
C LEU A 165 7.81 8.97 6.98
N ILE A 166 8.97 8.37 7.28
CA ILE A 166 9.10 6.93 7.62
C ILE A 166 8.00 6.43 8.57
N PRO A 167 7.78 7.02 9.77
CA PRO A 167 6.75 6.54 10.68
C PRO A 167 5.32 6.82 10.19
N LEU A 168 5.12 7.85 9.37
CA LEU A 168 3.80 8.19 8.81
C LEU A 168 3.42 7.23 7.68
N CYS A 169 4.41 6.85 6.87
CA CYS A 169 4.31 5.92 5.76
C CYS A 169 4.20 4.45 6.19
N LEU A 170 4.36 4.16 7.50
CA LEU A 170 4.41 2.80 8.03
C LEU A 170 5.52 1.96 7.38
N THR A 171 6.64 2.62 7.06
CA THR A 171 7.83 1.98 6.51
C THR A 171 8.43 1.04 7.55
N ASP A 172 8.85 -0.14 7.11
CA ASP A 172 9.54 -1.14 7.93
C ASP A 172 10.83 -1.61 7.22
N ALA A 173 11.60 -2.52 7.82
CA ALA A 173 12.86 -2.97 7.20
C ALA A 173 12.69 -3.68 5.85
N SER A 174 11.47 -3.98 5.39
CA SER A 174 11.17 -4.57 4.08
C SER A 174 10.63 -3.55 3.06
N GLY A 175 10.55 -2.27 3.41
CA GLY A 175 10.08 -1.21 2.53
C GLY A 175 8.82 -0.53 3.02
N THR A 176 8.17 0.19 2.11
CA THR A 176 6.97 0.97 2.38
C THR A 176 5.77 0.39 1.63
N PRO A 177 4.69 -0.02 2.32
CA PRO A 177 3.46 -0.43 1.65
C PRO A 177 2.86 0.74 0.86
N THR A 178 2.27 0.50 -0.31
CA THR A 178 1.70 1.56 -1.17
C THR A 178 0.63 2.39 -0.46
N LEU A 179 -0.32 1.76 0.24
CA LEU A 179 -1.30 2.49 1.08
C LEU A 179 -0.66 3.11 2.34
N GLY A 180 0.52 2.64 2.74
CA GLY A 180 1.35 3.28 3.75
C GLY A 180 1.91 4.61 3.24
N LEU A 181 2.51 4.63 2.05
CA LEU A 181 2.94 5.87 1.39
C LEU A 181 1.78 6.88 1.26
N TYR A 182 0.63 6.43 0.74
CA TYR A 182 -0.57 7.27 0.65
C TYR A 182 -0.97 7.86 2.01
N ARG A 183 -0.93 7.05 3.08
CA ARG A 183 -1.18 7.52 4.44
C ARG A 183 -0.21 8.63 4.85
N GLY A 184 1.08 8.45 4.60
CA GLY A 184 2.10 9.45 4.92
C GLY A 184 1.81 10.78 4.24
N ILE A 185 1.57 10.72 2.93
CA ILE A 185 1.22 11.88 2.12
C ILE A 185 -0.06 12.53 2.61
N LYS A 186 -1.15 11.78 2.80
CA LYS A 186 -2.44 12.32 3.25
C LYS A 186 -2.31 13.05 4.59
N LYS A 187 -1.50 12.53 5.52
CA LYS A 187 -1.32 13.18 6.82
C LYS A 187 -0.55 14.49 6.75
N ILE A 188 0.46 14.59 5.90
CA ILE A 188 1.20 15.85 5.71
C ILE A 188 0.34 16.84 4.91
N ALA A 189 -0.36 16.39 3.87
CA ALA A 189 -1.30 17.20 3.11
C ALA A 189 -2.40 17.80 4.00
N ASP A 190 -3.06 16.98 4.83
CA ASP A 190 -4.10 17.43 5.77
C ASP A 190 -3.59 18.50 6.75
N ARG A 191 -2.34 18.37 7.24
CA ARG A 191 -1.72 19.36 8.13
C ARG A 191 -1.49 20.71 7.45
N ASN A 192 -1.34 20.71 6.14
CA ASN A 192 -1.09 21.89 5.33
C ASN A 192 -2.34 22.36 4.57
N ALA A 193 -3.53 21.86 4.93
CA ALA A 193 -4.80 22.16 4.26
C ALA A 193 -4.75 21.88 2.74
N ARG A 194 -4.04 20.83 2.35
CA ARG A 194 -3.93 20.32 0.98
C ARG A 194 -4.69 19.00 0.83
N ASP A 195 -5.16 18.75 -0.37
CA ASP A 195 -5.79 17.50 -0.78
C ASP A 195 -4.80 16.57 -1.47
N VAL A 196 -5.09 15.27 -1.43
CA VAL A 196 -4.32 14.25 -2.14
C VAL A 196 -5.16 13.75 -3.29
N VAL A 197 -4.61 13.83 -4.50
CA VAL A 197 -5.25 13.38 -5.73
C VAL A 197 -4.48 12.16 -6.24
N LEU A 198 -5.22 11.08 -6.50
CA LEU A 198 -4.65 9.92 -7.16
C LEU A 198 -4.65 10.13 -8.67
N VAL A 199 -3.51 9.90 -9.29
CA VAL A 199 -3.34 9.99 -10.74
C VAL A 199 -3.36 8.58 -11.31
N ASP A 200 -4.14 8.39 -12.36
CA ASP A 200 -4.15 7.20 -13.20
C ASP A 200 -4.34 7.55 -14.67
N GLY A 201 -3.80 6.71 -15.53
CA GLY A 201 -3.92 6.87 -16.98
C GLY A 201 -2.72 6.30 -17.70
N ALA A 202 -2.66 6.58 -19.00
CA ALA A 202 -1.46 6.31 -19.80
C ALA A 202 -0.41 7.43 -19.60
N SER A 203 0.84 7.14 -19.97
CA SER A 203 1.93 8.14 -20.01
C SER A 203 1.53 9.44 -20.69
N ASP A 204 0.76 9.32 -21.77
CA ASP A 204 0.40 10.42 -22.64
C ASP A 204 -0.59 11.36 -21.94
N ASP A 205 -1.49 10.81 -21.10
CA ASP A 205 -2.42 11.60 -20.28
C ASP A 205 -1.66 12.40 -19.22
N LEU A 206 -0.68 11.77 -18.56
CA LEU A 206 0.15 12.43 -17.54
C LEU A 206 0.94 13.61 -18.12
N ILE A 207 1.52 13.44 -19.31
CA ILE A 207 2.28 14.48 -20.00
C ILE A 207 1.35 15.60 -20.49
N ALA A 208 0.19 15.25 -21.04
CA ALA A 208 -0.78 16.21 -21.56
C ALA A 208 -1.42 17.08 -20.47
N ASP A 209 -1.60 16.52 -19.25
CA ASP A 209 -2.14 17.26 -18.11
C ASP A 209 -1.22 18.39 -17.64
N ASP A 210 0.10 18.28 -17.86
CA ASP A 210 1.15 19.25 -17.49
C ASP A 210 1.02 19.78 -16.03
N ASP A 211 0.51 18.93 -15.14
CA ASP A 211 0.21 19.24 -13.74
C ASP A 211 1.24 18.53 -12.84
N TRP A 212 2.35 19.21 -12.59
CA TRP A 212 3.50 18.74 -11.82
C TRP A 212 3.61 19.47 -10.48
N PRO A 213 4.25 18.87 -9.45
CA PRO A 213 4.89 17.54 -9.40
C PRO A 213 3.92 16.36 -9.24
N VAL A 214 4.36 15.16 -9.62
CA VAL A 214 3.61 13.90 -9.40
C VAL A 214 4.53 12.80 -8.88
N LEU A 215 4.19 12.19 -7.76
CA LEU A 215 4.87 10.98 -7.30
C LEU A 215 4.36 9.78 -8.09
N LEU A 216 5.28 9.03 -8.68
CA LEU A 216 4.99 7.88 -9.53
C LEU A 216 5.39 6.59 -8.82
N ALA A 217 4.49 5.60 -8.87
CA ALA A 217 4.84 4.21 -8.56
C ALA A 217 5.33 3.55 -9.85
N VAL A 218 6.60 3.16 -9.85
CA VAL A 218 7.32 2.71 -11.05
C VAL A 218 7.93 1.34 -10.79
N GLU A 219 8.07 0.52 -11.81
CA GLU A 219 8.65 -0.82 -11.73
C GLU A 219 9.23 -1.17 -13.09
N LEU A 220 10.45 -1.72 -13.12
CA LEU A 220 10.99 -2.32 -14.33
C LEU A 220 10.41 -3.73 -14.51
N PRO A 221 9.62 -4.01 -15.57
CA PRO A 221 9.08 -5.34 -15.79
C PRO A 221 10.17 -6.38 -16.09
N TYR A 222 9.89 -7.65 -15.80
CA TYR A 222 10.74 -8.74 -16.26
C TYR A 222 10.75 -8.82 -17.79
N GLY A 223 11.92 -9.10 -18.38
CA GLY A 223 12.07 -9.35 -19.81
C GLY A 223 12.25 -8.10 -20.67
N VAL A 224 12.53 -6.93 -20.08
CA VAL A 224 12.96 -5.74 -20.82
C VAL A 224 14.41 -5.95 -21.30
N ASP A 225 14.62 -5.88 -22.62
CA ASP A 225 15.93 -6.12 -23.26
C ASP A 225 16.93 -4.98 -23.04
N ASP A 226 16.45 -3.75 -22.79
CA ASP A 226 17.33 -2.60 -22.58
C ASP A 226 18.06 -2.70 -21.23
N ARG A 227 19.32 -3.13 -21.30
CA ARG A 227 20.16 -3.32 -20.14
C ARG A 227 20.56 -2.02 -19.43
N ARG A 228 20.36 -0.84 -20.03
CA ARG A 228 20.74 0.45 -19.42
C ARG A 228 20.04 0.66 -18.08
N TYR A 229 18.77 0.24 -17.96
CA TYR A 229 18.02 0.34 -16.71
C TYR A 229 18.73 -0.40 -15.56
N VAL A 230 19.29 -1.58 -15.83
CA VAL A 230 19.97 -2.38 -14.81
C VAL A 230 21.43 -1.93 -14.63
N ASP A 231 22.17 -1.84 -15.74
CA ASP A 231 23.63 -1.67 -15.72
C ASP A 231 24.05 -0.22 -15.38
N GLN A 232 23.21 0.78 -15.66
CA GLN A 232 23.54 2.20 -15.44
C GLN A 232 22.67 2.86 -14.38
N TRP A 233 21.37 2.52 -14.32
CA TRP A 233 20.41 3.17 -13.42
C TRP A 233 20.06 2.31 -12.19
N GLY A 234 20.58 1.08 -12.11
CA GLY A 234 20.48 0.23 -10.93
C GLY A 234 19.10 -0.40 -10.68
N TRP A 235 18.20 -0.40 -11.67
CA TRP A 235 16.87 -1.00 -11.54
C TRP A 235 16.95 -2.51 -11.33
N ILE A 236 16.10 -3.01 -10.44
CA ILE A 236 15.94 -4.45 -10.19
C ILE A 236 14.59 -4.88 -10.79
N PRO A 237 14.59 -5.73 -11.84
CA PRO A 237 13.34 -6.18 -12.45
C PRO A 237 12.37 -6.82 -11.45
N GLY A 238 11.11 -6.42 -11.51
CA GLY A 238 10.04 -6.87 -10.60
C GLY A 238 10.03 -6.20 -9.22
N MET A 239 10.94 -5.25 -8.96
CA MET A 239 10.95 -4.47 -7.73
C MET A 239 10.34 -3.10 -7.99
N GLY A 240 9.25 -2.79 -7.26
CA GLY A 240 8.65 -1.47 -7.28
C GLY A 240 9.56 -0.42 -6.64
N HIS A 241 9.51 0.79 -7.18
CA HIS A 241 10.25 1.97 -6.73
C HIS A 241 9.33 3.19 -6.74
N SER A 242 9.73 4.26 -6.05
CA SER A 242 8.97 5.51 -5.98
C SER A 242 9.86 6.67 -6.41
N VAL A 243 9.40 7.44 -7.38
CA VAL A 243 10.10 8.62 -7.92
C VAL A 243 9.13 9.79 -8.04
N VAL A 244 9.62 11.00 -8.28
CA VAL A 244 8.77 12.18 -8.50
C VAL A 244 9.04 12.77 -9.87
N ALA A 245 8.02 12.85 -10.73
CA ALA A 245 8.08 13.67 -11.93
C ALA A 245 7.88 15.15 -11.54
N LEU A 246 8.93 15.95 -11.72
CA LEU A 246 8.98 17.35 -11.29
C LEU A 246 8.53 18.32 -12.39
N GLY A 247 8.54 17.90 -13.65
CA GLY A 247 8.18 18.72 -14.79
C GLY A 247 8.69 18.16 -16.11
N THR A 248 8.43 18.89 -17.19
CA THR A 248 8.93 18.59 -18.53
C THR A 248 10.24 19.32 -18.84
N THR A 249 11.07 18.73 -19.69
CA THR A 249 12.27 19.37 -20.24
C THR A 249 11.93 20.13 -21.53
N PRO A 250 12.77 21.10 -21.96
CA PRO A 250 12.57 21.80 -23.23
C PRO A 250 12.51 20.88 -24.46
N ASP A 251 13.14 19.71 -24.38
CA ASP A 251 13.17 18.70 -25.45
C ASP A 251 12.00 17.71 -25.39
N GLY A 252 11.03 17.92 -24.50
CA GLY A 252 9.85 17.06 -24.32
C GLY A 252 10.07 15.81 -23.46
N GLY A 253 11.19 15.73 -22.75
CA GLY A 253 11.43 14.70 -21.73
C GLY A 253 10.85 15.09 -20.37
N LEU A 254 11.15 14.28 -19.35
CA LEU A 254 10.70 14.49 -17.97
C LEU A 254 11.90 14.65 -17.04
N VAL A 255 11.79 15.57 -16.09
CA VAL A 255 12.72 15.69 -14.98
C VAL A 255 12.21 14.84 -13.83
N ILE A 256 12.97 13.81 -13.45
CA ILE A 256 12.60 12.86 -12.40
C ILE A 256 13.51 13.05 -11.19
N GLY A 257 12.92 13.20 -10.01
CA GLY A 257 13.62 13.07 -8.73
C GLY A 257 13.57 11.61 -8.26
N ASP A 258 14.67 10.89 -8.42
CA ASP A 258 14.86 9.54 -7.91
C ASP A 258 15.61 9.58 -6.56
N PRO A 259 15.01 9.09 -5.47
CA PRO A 259 15.67 9.04 -4.16
C PRO A 259 17.00 8.28 -4.11
N SER A 260 17.27 7.38 -5.05
CA SER A 260 18.51 6.58 -5.10
C SER A 260 19.68 7.31 -5.73
N VAL A 261 19.42 8.22 -6.68
CA VAL A 261 20.47 8.82 -7.54
C VAL A 261 20.36 10.33 -7.73
N GLY A 262 19.30 10.97 -7.24
CA GLY A 262 19.06 12.40 -7.41
C GLY A 262 18.21 12.72 -8.63
N LEU A 263 18.61 13.72 -9.43
CA LEU A 263 17.88 14.11 -10.64
C LEU A 263 18.24 13.22 -11.84
N GLU A 264 17.22 12.73 -12.52
CA GLU A 264 17.31 12.00 -13.78
C GLU A 264 16.49 12.67 -14.89
N TRP A 265 16.85 12.39 -16.14
CA TRP A 265 16.10 12.82 -17.31
C TRP A 265 15.56 11.61 -18.04
N TRP A 266 14.24 11.45 -18.03
CA TRP A 266 13.59 10.34 -18.69
C TRP A 266 12.98 10.78 -20.02
N THR A 267 13.08 9.92 -21.02
CA THR A 267 12.30 10.08 -22.25
C THR A 267 10.87 9.57 -22.02
N GLU A 268 9.95 9.94 -22.92
CA GLU A 268 8.60 9.38 -22.93
C GLU A 268 8.60 7.85 -23.08
N ALA A 269 9.59 7.29 -23.78
CA ALA A 269 9.76 5.85 -23.91
C ALA A 269 10.14 5.21 -22.56
N ASP A 270 11.00 5.85 -21.76
CA ASP A 270 11.36 5.37 -20.43
C ASP A 270 10.15 5.41 -19.50
N LEU A 271 9.36 6.49 -19.53
CA LEU A 271 8.14 6.59 -18.74
C LEU A 271 7.16 5.46 -19.09
N ARG A 272 6.96 5.15 -20.38
CA ARG A 272 6.09 4.05 -20.82
C ARG A 272 6.53 2.68 -20.36
N VAL A 273 7.84 2.47 -20.18
CA VAL A 273 8.38 1.19 -19.70
C VAL A 273 8.25 1.07 -18.19
N LEU A 274 8.53 2.15 -17.45
CA LEU A 274 8.68 2.12 -16.00
C LEU A 274 7.37 2.44 -15.26
N TRP A 275 6.49 3.28 -15.81
CA TRP A 275 5.29 3.73 -15.13
C TRP A 275 4.04 2.95 -15.54
N HIS A 276 3.40 2.32 -14.56
CA HIS A 276 2.23 1.46 -14.76
C HIS A 276 0.89 2.18 -14.50
N GLY A 277 0.88 3.50 -14.67
CA GLY A 277 -0.36 4.30 -14.64
C GLY A 277 -0.89 4.59 -13.24
N VAL A 278 -0.02 4.65 -12.21
CA VAL A 278 -0.41 4.96 -10.83
C VAL A 278 0.50 6.05 -10.25
N GLY A 279 -0.09 7.13 -9.77
CA GLY A 279 0.62 8.23 -9.14
C GLY A 279 -0.18 8.97 -8.07
N ILE A 280 0.49 9.91 -7.39
CA ILE A 280 -0.07 10.73 -6.32
C ILE A 280 0.37 12.17 -6.51
N ARG A 281 -0.58 13.11 -6.41
CA ARG A 281 -0.36 14.56 -6.41
C ARG A 281 -0.92 15.17 -5.13
N VAL A 282 -0.38 16.32 -4.73
CA VAL A 282 -0.87 17.13 -3.61
C VAL A 282 -1.38 18.46 -4.18
N LYS A 283 -2.54 18.95 -3.75
CA LYS A 283 -3.15 20.19 -4.26
C LYS A 283 -3.65 21.10 -3.14
#